data_AF-A0A1J3IRT8-F1
#
_entry.id   AF-A0A1J3IRT8-F1
#
_cell.length_a   1.000
_cell.length_b   1.000
_cell.length_c   1.000
_cell.angle_alpha   90.00
_cell.angle_beta   90.00
_cell.angle_gamma   90.00
#
_symmetry.space_group_name_H-M   'P 1'
#
loop_
_entity.id
_entity.type
_entity.pdbx_description
1 polymer ?
#
loop_
_entity_poly.entity_id
_entity_poly.type
_entity_poly.pdbx_seq_one_letter_code
_entity_poly.pdbx_strand_id
1 'polypeptide(L)'
;MQLMDTSLPLWSWGTGKTYIYRTLISKLRSEKRIVLPVASSGIAATLLPGGRTAHSRFKIPIDLHEESVCDIKGNTMLVGLIQETSLIIWDEAPMAHRHTFEGVDKTLRDIMSSDKLFGGKTVLLGGDFRQVLPVIPKGSRQDTVLASLNRSYLWNQCNIFTLSKNLRVQQDEKEFAKWILQVGNGEAKTETSFQKDCEEGENIEIEESLMLPRGGNPLEEIQKSTFPDLENSFHDREYLRVRAILTPRNETVEEINDFFLTKISGEMKEYLSADTIDHSDSDLD
;
A
#
# COMPACT_ATOMS: atom_id res chain seq x y z
N MET A 1 -2.21 -2.64 21.07
CA MET A 1 -1.80 -2.34 19.67
C MET A 1 -1.72 -0.82 19.52
N GLN A 2 -0.77 -0.29 18.75
CA GLN A 2 -0.71 1.16 18.47
C GLN A 2 -0.94 1.38 16.97
N LEU A 3 -1.75 2.36 16.60
CA LEU A 3 -2.00 2.75 15.22
C LEU A 3 -1.50 4.17 15.01
N MET A 4 -0.56 4.33 14.08
CA MET A 4 -0.14 5.62 13.59
C MET A 4 -0.98 5.98 12.37
N ASP A 5 -1.99 6.81 12.60
CA ASP A 5 -2.88 7.31 11.57
C ASP A 5 -2.36 8.64 11.01
N THR A 6 -2.47 8.77 9.70
CA THR A 6 -2.09 9.98 8.95
C THR A 6 -3.29 10.62 8.25
N SER A 7 -4.51 10.16 8.57
CA SER A 7 -5.74 10.59 7.92
C SER A 7 -6.26 11.97 8.36
N LEU A 8 -5.73 12.57 9.44
CA LEU A 8 -6.25 13.82 10.02
C LEU A 8 -5.11 14.76 10.51
N PRO A 9 -5.22 16.11 10.44
CA PRO A 9 -6.03 16.97 9.59
C PRO A 9 -5.26 17.50 8.36
N LEU A 10 -4.03 17.01 8.11
CA LEU A 10 -3.19 17.44 6.99
C LEU A 10 -2.75 16.21 6.18
N TRP A 11 -2.50 16.45 4.90
CA TRP A 11 -2.17 15.50 3.83
C TRP A 11 -1.17 14.41 4.30
N SER A 12 -1.55 13.14 4.17
CA SER A 12 -0.78 11.98 4.67
C SER A 12 0.54 11.74 3.93
N TRP A 13 0.61 12.14 2.65
CA TRP A 13 1.79 11.96 1.82
C TRP A 13 2.90 12.93 2.23
N GLY A 14 3.69 12.56 3.24
CA GLY A 14 4.80 13.38 3.71
C GLY A 14 4.74 13.84 5.16
N THR A 15 3.91 13.24 6.00
CA THR A 15 3.88 13.49 7.46
C THR A 15 5.12 12.98 8.20
N GLY A 16 6.10 12.39 7.49
CA GLY A 16 7.31 11.84 8.10
C GLY A 16 7.11 10.46 8.72
N LYS A 17 5.99 9.77 8.46
CA LYS A 17 5.70 8.39 8.90
C LYS A 17 6.91 7.45 8.74
N THR A 18 7.43 7.34 7.52
CA THR A 18 8.61 6.50 7.22
C THR A 18 9.87 6.96 7.98
N TYR A 19 10.05 8.27 8.18
CA TYR A 19 11.18 8.80 8.97
C TYR A 19 11.08 8.36 10.43
N ILE A 20 9.87 8.38 11.01
CA ILE A 20 9.61 7.90 12.38
C ILE A 20 9.89 6.40 12.47
N TYR A 21 9.42 5.59 11.52
CA TYR A 21 9.74 4.16 11.49
C TYR A 21 11.24 3.90 11.44
N ARG A 22 11.97 4.58 10.56
CA ARG A 22 13.43 4.46 10.46
C ARG A 22 14.12 4.86 11.77
N THR A 23 13.65 5.92 12.41
CA THR A 23 14.18 6.40 13.69
C THR A 23 13.95 5.38 14.81
N LEU A 24 12.73 4.84 14.94
CA LEU A 24 12.38 3.80 15.92
C LEU A 24 13.19 2.52 15.70
N ILE A 25 13.29 2.06 14.45
CA ILE A 25 14.07 0.89 14.07
C ILE A 25 15.54 1.09 14.47
N SER A 26 16.12 2.23 14.12
CA SER A 26 17.53 2.53 14.39
C SER A 26 17.82 2.63 15.88
N LYS A 27 16.94 3.30 16.64
CA LYS A 27 17.05 3.43 18.10
C LYS A 27 17.01 2.07 18.78
N LEU A 28 16.00 1.24 18.50
CA LEU A 28 15.87 -0.08 19.13
C LEU A 28 17.02 -1.03 18.74
N ARG A 29 17.46 -1.01 17.47
CA ARG A 29 18.61 -1.80 17.03
C ARG A 29 19.91 -1.35 17.69
N SER A 30 20.10 -0.07 17.96
CA SER A 30 21.26 0.43 18.72
C SER A 30 21.33 -0.13 20.16
N GLU A 31 20.17 -0.50 20.71
CA GLU A 31 20.02 -1.14 22.01
C GLU A 31 20.04 -2.68 21.92
N LYS A 32 20.46 -3.23 20.77
CA LYS A 32 20.49 -4.67 20.46
C LYS A 32 19.11 -5.34 20.51
N ARG A 33 18.02 -4.57 20.40
CA ARG A 33 16.65 -5.10 20.34
C ARG A 33 16.27 -5.45 18.91
N ILE A 34 15.44 -6.48 18.78
CA ILE A 34 14.96 -6.94 17.48
C ILE A 34 13.67 -6.19 17.10
N VAL A 35 13.65 -5.65 15.90
CA VAL A 35 12.49 -5.02 15.29
C VAL A 35 12.17 -5.72 13.98
N LEU A 36 10.90 -6.08 13.79
CA LEU A 36 10.38 -6.65 12.55
C LEU A 36 9.60 -5.58 11.76
N PRO A 37 10.26 -4.87 10.83
CA PRO A 37 9.56 -4.05 9.86
C PRO A 37 8.90 -4.94 8.80
N VAL A 38 7.59 -4.79 8.65
CA VAL A 38 6.80 -5.40 7.60
C VAL A 38 5.92 -4.37 6.91
N ALA A 39 5.44 -4.69 5.72
CA ALA A 39 4.43 -3.90 5.03
C ALA A 39 3.43 -4.80 4.29
N SER A 40 2.26 -4.25 3.96
CA SER A 40 1.24 -4.98 3.19
C SER A 40 1.64 -5.19 1.72
N SER A 41 2.38 -4.25 1.12
CA SER A 41 2.88 -4.34 -0.25
C SER A 41 4.40 -4.51 -0.34
N GLY A 42 4.87 -5.13 -1.43
CA GLY A 42 6.31 -5.34 -1.68
C GLY A 42 7.08 -4.03 -1.77
N ILE A 43 6.55 -3.06 -2.52
CA ILE A 43 7.18 -1.75 -2.70
C ILE A 43 7.31 -1.02 -1.36
N ALA A 44 6.26 -0.98 -0.54
CA ALA A 44 6.32 -0.35 0.79
C ALA A 44 7.35 -1.04 1.71
N ALA A 45 7.47 -2.37 1.63
CA ALA A 45 8.45 -3.10 2.42
C ALA A 45 9.91 -2.69 2.08
N THR A 46 10.22 -2.38 0.82
CA THR A 46 11.57 -1.94 0.40
C THR A 46 11.98 -0.60 1.03
N LEU A 47 11.03 0.24 1.43
CA LEU A 47 11.30 1.53 2.05
C LEU A 47 11.74 1.41 3.52
N LEU A 48 11.51 0.25 4.14
CA LEU A 48 11.86 -0.03 5.52
C LEU A 48 13.22 -0.77 5.62
N PRO A 49 14.13 -0.38 6.54
CA PRO A 49 15.42 -1.05 6.70
C PRO A 49 15.30 -2.53 7.10
N GLY A 50 15.56 -3.44 6.14
CA GLY A 50 15.36 -4.89 6.32
C GLY A 50 13.90 -5.32 6.29
N GLY A 51 13.04 -4.50 5.67
CA GLY A 51 11.62 -4.77 5.52
C GLY A 51 11.32 -6.00 4.66
N ARG A 52 10.19 -6.65 4.95
CA ARG A 52 9.60 -7.72 4.13
C ARG A 52 8.10 -7.52 4.05
N THR A 53 7.44 -8.16 3.09
CA THR A 53 5.97 -8.22 3.13
C THR A 53 5.52 -8.99 4.37
N ALA A 54 4.37 -8.61 4.93
CA ALA A 54 3.79 -9.31 6.08
C ALA A 54 3.54 -10.79 5.75
N HIS A 55 3.00 -11.07 4.57
CA HIS A 55 2.82 -12.42 4.03
C HIS A 55 4.12 -13.25 4.08
N SER A 56 5.23 -12.70 3.57
CA SER A 56 6.52 -13.41 3.57
C SER A 56 7.10 -13.58 4.98
N ARG A 57 6.99 -12.56 5.84
CA ARG A 57 7.55 -12.58 7.20
C ARG A 57 6.83 -13.58 8.10
N PHE A 58 5.51 -13.57 8.05
CA PHE A 58 4.68 -14.38 8.95
C PHE A 58 4.16 -15.65 8.29
N LYS A 59 4.43 -15.92 7.00
CA LYS A 59 3.86 -17.09 6.31
C LYS A 59 2.33 -17.08 6.34
N ILE A 60 1.77 -15.92 6.04
CA ILE A 60 0.32 -15.73 6.00
C ILE A 60 -0.20 -16.44 4.75
N PRO A 61 -1.22 -17.32 4.86
CA PRO A 61 -1.88 -17.93 3.71
C PRO A 61 -2.43 -16.87 2.75
N ILE A 62 -2.54 -17.21 1.47
CA ILE A 62 -3.15 -16.32 0.45
C ILE A 62 -4.66 -16.26 0.67
N ASP A 63 -5.29 -17.43 0.84
CA ASP A 63 -6.71 -17.54 1.13
C ASP A 63 -6.96 -17.40 2.64
N LEU A 64 -7.61 -16.28 2.99
CA LEU A 64 -7.83 -15.89 4.38
C LEU A 64 -9.32 -15.93 4.75
N HIS A 65 -9.63 -16.65 5.82
CA HIS A 65 -10.92 -16.73 6.47
C HIS A 65 -10.78 -16.46 7.98
N GLU A 66 -11.90 -16.42 8.69
CA GLU A 66 -11.93 -16.04 10.11
C GLU A 66 -11.02 -16.91 10.99
N GLU A 67 -10.92 -18.20 10.69
CA GLU A 67 -10.11 -19.17 11.43
C GLU A 67 -8.66 -19.27 10.97
N SER A 68 -8.26 -18.54 9.93
CA SER A 68 -6.91 -18.66 9.38
C SER A 68 -5.84 -18.33 10.42
N VAL A 69 -4.76 -19.11 10.36
CA VAL A 69 -3.52 -18.91 11.11
C VAL A 69 -2.35 -18.87 10.14
N CYS A 70 -1.22 -18.38 10.60
CA CYS A 70 -0.01 -18.37 9.81
C CYS A 70 0.63 -19.76 9.74
N ASP A 71 1.19 -20.13 8.58
CA ASP A 71 1.93 -21.39 8.39
C ASP A 71 3.37 -21.28 8.93
N ILE A 72 3.47 -21.07 10.25
CA ILE A 72 4.74 -21.04 10.97
C ILE A 72 4.87 -22.33 11.76
N LYS A 73 5.69 -23.25 11.25
CA LYS A 73 6.01 -24.50 11.96
C LYS A 73 6.76 -24.20 13.26
N GLY A 74 6.42 -24.97 14.30
CA GLY A 74 7.11 -24.94 15.59
C GLY A 74 8.61 -25.26 15.46
N ASN A 75 9.40 -24.80 16.44
CA ASN A 75 10.86 -25.04 16.51
C ASN A 75 11.67 -24.54 15.29
N THR A 76 11.18 -23.50 14.61
CA THR A 76 11.92 -22.85 13.52
C THR A 76 12.69 -21.61 14.02
N MET A 77 13.71 -21.21 13.28
CA MET A 77 14.44 -19.95 13.54
C MET A 77 13.50 -18.71 13.52
N LEU A 78 12.40 -18.78 12.76
CA LEU A 78 11.41 -17.72 12.71
C LEU A 78 10.65 -17.58 14.04
N VAL A 79 10.29 -18.69 14.68
CA VAL A 79 9.66 -18.69 16.01
C VAL A 79 10.57 -18.01 17.03
N GLY A 80 11.85 -18.41 17.09
CA GLY A 80 12.83 -17.77 17.98
C GLY A 80 13.00 -16.28 17.69
N LEU A 81 13.04 -15.88 16.42
CA LEU A 81 13.09 -14.47 16.03
C LEU A 81 11.87 -13.69 16.53
N ILE A 82 10.67 -14.24 16.38
CA ILE A 82 9.42 -13.64 16.86
C ILE A 82 9.45 -13.51 18.38
N GLN A 83 9.87 -14.56 19.09
CA GLN A 83 9.96 -14.57 20.56
C GLN A 83 10.92 -13.49 21.10
N GLU A 84 12.02 -13.22 20.40
CA GLU A 84 12.97 -12.15 20.78
C GLU A 84 12.59 -10.76 20.24
N THR A 85 11.58 -10.67 19.37
CA THR A 85 11.14 -9.40 18.79
C THR A 85 10.54 -8.48 19.85
N SER A 86 11.02 -7.25 19.90
CA SER A 86 10.54 -6.19 20.79
C SER A 86 9.46 -5.30 20.17
N LEU A 87 9.50 -5.12 18.85
CA LEU A 87 8.57 -4.27 18.12
C LEU A 87 8.31 -4.85 16.72
N ILE A 88 7.04 -4.91 16.33
CA ILE A 88 6.60 -5.16 14.95
C ILE A 88 6.08 -3.84 14.40
N ILE A 89 6.61 -3.39 13.27
CA ILE A 89 6.10 -2.21 12.55
C ILE A 89 5.45 -2.72 11.28
N TRP A 90 4.20 -2.36 11.03
CA TRP A 90 3.46 -2.76 9.86
C TRP A 90 3.01 -1.54 9.07
N ASP A 91 3.65 -1.28 7.93
CA ASP A 91 3.29 -0.18 7.04
C ASP A 91 2.23 -0.57 6.01
N GLU A 92 1.44 0.41 5.58
CA GLU A 92 0.26 0.23 4.73
C GLU A 92 -0.76 -0.79 5.29
N ALA A 93 -0.98 -0.74 6.60
CA ALA A 93 -1.93 -1.61 7.30
C ALA A 93 -3.37 -1.52 6.76
N PRO A 94 -3.94 -0.36 6.37
CA PRO A 94 -5.31 -0.28 5.86
C PRO A 94 -5.57 -1.10 4.59
N MET A 95 -4.53 -1.39 3.80
CA MET A 95 -4.64 -2.20 2.58
C MET A 95 -4.86 -3.69 2.86
N ALA A 96 -4.53 -4.17 4.07
CA ALA A 96 -4.61 -5.59 4.38
C ALA A 96 -5.99 -5.95 4.95
N HIS A 97 -6.49 -7.12 4.54
CA HIS A 97 -7.74 -7.68 5.07
C HIS A 97 -7.60 -7.92 6.59
N ARG A 98 -8.66 -7.68 7.37
CA ARG A 98 -8.69 -7.91 8.83
C ARG A 98 -8.20 -9.30 9.25
N HIS A 99 -8.57 -10.36 8.52
CA HIS A 99 -8.15 -11.74 8.81
C HIS A 99 -6.62 -11.91 8.74
N THR A 100 -5.92 -11.08 7.97
CA THR A 100 -4.45 -11.01 7.97
C THR A 100 -3.91 -10.68 9.36
N PHE A 101 -4.50 -9.69 10.03
CA PHE A 101 -4.08 -9.25 11.36
C PHE A 101 -4.53 -10.21 12.44
N GLU A 102 -5.75 -10.74 12.33
CA GLU A 102 -6.32 -11.69 13.28
C GLU A 102 -5.58 -13.02 13.24
N GLY A 103 -5.23 -13.52 12.05
CA GLY A 103 -4.42 -14.72 11.89
C GLY A 103 -3.01 -14.54 12.47
N VAL A 104 -2.40 -13.37 12.29
CA VAL A 104 -1.11 -13.05 12.94
C VAL A 104 -1.28 -12.96 14.47
N ASP A 105 -2.32 -12.31 14.99
CA ASP A 105 -2.60 -12.27 16.43
C ASP A 105 -2.72 -13.68 17.03
N LYS A 106 -3.57 -14.53 16.44
CA LYS A 106 -3.75 -15.93 16.87
C LYS A 106 -2.43 -16.70 16.89
N THR A 107 -1.66 -16.60 15.81
CA THR A 107 -0.36 -17.28 15.69
C THR A 107 0.63 -16.78 16.73
N LEU A 108 0.69 -15.47 16.97
CA LEU A 108 1.61 -14.90 17.97
C LEU A 108 1.21 -15.26 19.40
N ARG A 109 -0.10 -15.38 19.70
CA ARG A 109 -0.57 -15.88 21.00
C ARG A 109 -0.10 -17.30 21.26
N ASP A 110 -0.18 -18.16 20.25
CA ASP A 110 0.29 -19.55 20.33
C ASP A 110 1.81 -19.62 20.53
N ILE A 111 2.58 -18.96 19.66
CA ILE A 111 4.06 -18.89 19.73
C ILE A 111 4.58 -18.38 21.08
N MET A 112 3.87 -17.41 21.67
CA MET A 112 4.23 -16.79 22.95
C MET A 112 3.58 -17.48 24.16
N SER A 113 2.69 -18.47 23.93
CA SER A 113 1.86 -19.11 24.95
C SER A 113 1.19 -18.09 25.88
N SER A 114 0.55 -17.07 25.30
CA SER A 114 -0.01 -15.92 26.01
C SER A 114 -1.31 -15.44 25.36
N ASP A 115 -2.36 -15.25 26.17
CA ASP A 115 -3.65 -14.74 25.72
C ASP A 115 -3.68 -13.23 25.40
N LYS A 116 -2.59 -12.51 25.71
CA LYS A 116 -2.45 -11.09 25.36
C LYS A 116 -2.42 -10.91 23.85
N LEU A 117 -2.99 -9.79 23.37
CA LEU A 117 -2.91 -9.37 21.96
C LEU A 117 -1.49 -9.47 21.42
N PHE A 118 -1.38 -10.10 20.25
CA PHE A 118 -0.16 -10.44 19.52
C PHE A 118 0.86 -11.18 20.40
N GLY A 119 0.41 -12.05 21.30
CA GLY A 119 1.29 -12.74 22.25
C GLY A 119 2.03 -11.79 23.20
N GLY A 120 1.48 -10.60 23.44
CA GLY A 120 2.11 -9.55 24.23
C GLY A 120 3.16 -8.73 23.47
N LYS A 121 3.31 -8.91 22.15
CA LYS A 121 4.22 -8.11 21.33
C LYS A 121 3.70 -6.70 21.12
N THR A 122 4.62 -5.73 21.11
CA THR A 122 4.29 -4.36 20.70
C THR A 122 4.17 -4.33 19.18
N VAL A 123 2.99 -3.96 18.70
CA VAL A 123 2.69 -3.79 17.27
C VAL A 123 2.33 -2.34 17.00
N LEU A 124 3.05 -1.73 16.06
CA LEU A 124 2.80 -0.40 15.51
C LEU A 124 2.29 -0.54 14.08
N LEU A 125 1.00 -0.30 13.89
CA LEU A 125 0.36 -0.25 12.57
C LEU A 125 0.48 1.14 11.99
N GLY A 126 0.66 1.22 10.68
CA GLY A 126 0.93 2.44 9.95
C GLY A 126 0.14 2.51 8.66
N GLY A 127 -0.43 3.67 8.35
CA GLY A 127 -1.11 3.86 7.08
C GLY A 127 -1.94 5.13 7.03
N ASP A 128 -2.63 5.31 5.91
CA ASP A 128 -3.69 6.29 5.75
C ASP A 128 -4.96 5.57 5.31
N PHE A 129 -6.02 5.66 6.12
CA PHE A 129 -7.30 5.03 5.80
C PHE A 129 -8.03 5.71 4.64
N ARG A 130 -7.56 6.89 4.19
CA ARG A 130 -8.07 7.57 2.98
C ARG A 130 -7.43 7.09 1.69
N GLN A 131 -6.42 6.21 1.77
CA GLN A 131 -5.77 5.65 0.58
C GLN A 131 -6.54 4.43 0.07
N VAL A 132 -5.93 3.24 0.15
CA VAL A 132 -6.48 2.03 -0.46
C VAL A 132 -6.98 1.11 0.64
N LEU A 133 -8.26 0.75 0.54
CA LEU A 133 -8.92 -0.25 1.38
C LEU A 133 -8.55 -1.67 0.92
N PRO A 134 -8.86 -2.72 1.70
CA PRO A 134 -8.59 -4.09 1.29
C PRO A 134 -9.32 -4.43 -0.02
N VAL A 135 -8.60 -4.99 -0.98
CA VAL A 135 -9.18 -5.39 -2.27
C VAL A 135 -9.86 -6.75 -2.12
N ILE A 136 -11.17 -6.80 -2.40
CA ILE A 136 -11.95 -8.03 -2.42
C ILE A 136 -12.34 -8.33 -3.88
N PRO A 137 -11.73 -9.32 -4.54
CA PRO A 137 -12.05 -9.67 -5.92
C PRO A 137 -13.54 -9.98 -6.07
N LYS A 138 -14.22 -9.29 -6.99
CA LYS A 138 -15.68 -9.42 -7.21
C LYS A 138 -16.54 -9.08 -5.98
N GLY A 139 -15.96 -8.43 -4.98
CA GLY A 139 -16.67 -8.02 -3.76
C GLY A 139 -17.42 -6.70 -3.93
N SER A 140 -18.46 -6.53 -3.13
CA SER A 140 -19.19 -5.29 -3.00
C SER A 140 -18.45 -4.27 -2.11
N ARG A 141 -18.94 -3.02 -2.10
CA ARG A 141 -18.48 -2.00 -1.14
C ARG A 141 -18.66 -2.47 0.31
N GLN A 142 -19.75 -3.18 0.60
CA GLN A 142 -20.03 -3.74 1.92
C GLN A 142 -18.98 -4.78 2.30
N ASP A 143 -18.57 -5.64 1.36
CA ASP A 143 -17.53 -6.65 1.60
C ASP A 143 -16.19 -6.01 1.92
N THR A 144 -15.82 -4.94 1.20
CA THR A 144 -14.61 -4.15 1.48
C THR A 144 -14.65 -3.53 2.89
N VAL A 145 -15.80 -2.99 3.30
CA VAL A 145 -15.98 -2.47 4.66
C VAL A 145 -15.88 -3.57 5.70
N LEU A 146 -16.46 -4.76 5.47
CA LEU A 146 -16.38 -5.91 6.37
C LEU A 146 -14.96 -6.47 6.48
N ALA A 147 -14.19 -6.40 5.40
CA ALA A 147 -12.80 -6.79 5.36
C ALA A 147 -11.84 -5.80 6.04
N SER A 148 -12.29 -4.58 6.33
CA SER A 148 -11.45 -3.52 6.88
C SER A 148 -11.03 -3.79 8.32
N LEU A 149 -9.83 -3.33 8.70
CA LEU A 149 -9.26 -3.52 10.04
C LEU A 149 -10.17 -2.99 11.17
N ASN A 150 -10.95 -1.94 10.93
CA ASN A 150 -11.89 -1.38 11.90
C ASN A 150 -13.07 -2.31 12.24
N ARG A 151 -13.28 -3.39 11.46
CA ARG A 151 -14.25 -4.46 11.75
C ARG A 151 -13.64 -5.64 12.48
N SER A 152 -12.36 -5.57 12.84
CA SER A 152 -11.69 -6.58 13.65
C SER A 152 -11.94 -6.35 15.15
N TYR A 153 -11.94 -7.44 15.93
CA TYR A 153 -11.90 -7.35 17.39
C TYR A 153 -10.65 -6.60 17.90
N LEU A 154 -9.58 -6.57 17.10
CA LEU A 154 -8.33 -5.87 17.41
C LEU A 154 -8.52 -4.35 17.48
N TRP A 155 -9.48 -3.80 16.73
CA TRP A 155 -9.66 -2.34 16.59
C TRP A 155 -9.93 -1.63 17.92
N ASN A 156 -10.78 -2.22 18.76
CA ASN A 156 -11.16 -1.64 20.06
C ASN A 156 -10.01 -1.60 21.07
N GLN A 157 -8.89 -2.24 20.76
CA GLN A 157 -7.69 -2.34 21.61
C GLN A 157 -6.53 -1.51 21.05
N CYS A 158 -6.85 -0.65 20.09
CA CYS A 158 -5.90 0.17 19.37
C CYS A 158 -5.81 1.57 19.96
N ASN A 159 -4.60 1.97 20.33
CA ASN A 159 -4.31 3.35 20.69
C ASN A 159 -3.91 4.11 19.42
N ILE A 160 -4.63 5.19 19.11
CA ILE A 160 -4.42 5.95 17.89
C ILE A 160 -3.50 7.14 18.14
N PHE A 161 -2.44 7.25 17.35
CA PHE A 161 -1.55 8.40 17.26
C PHE A 161 -1.70 9.06 15.89
N THR A 162 -2.03 10.35 15.89
CA THR A 162 -2.26 11.09 14.65
C THR A 162 -1.06 11.97 14.32
N LEU A 163 -0.51 11.83 13.11
CA LEU A 163 0.50 12.75 12.60
C LEU A 163 -0.16 13.91 11.86
N SER A 164 -0.21 15.07 12.51
CA SER A 164 -0.90 16.24 11.98
C SER A 164 -0.01 17.20 11.18
N LYS A 165 1.31 17.12 11.30
CA LYS A 165 2.23 18.03 10.59
C LYS A 165 2.80 17.34 9.37
N ASN A 166 2.61 17.93 8.19
CA ASN A 166 3.29 17.46 6.99
C ASN A 166 4.51 18.31 6.66
N LEU A 167 5.51 17.60 6.18
CA LEU A 167 6.89 18.03 6.08
C LEU A 167 7.33 18.13 4.61
N ARG A 168 6.42 17.90 3.65
CA ARG A 168 6.69 17.89 2.21
C ARG A 168 6.13 19.09 1.46
N VAL A 169 5.00 19.65 1.89
CA VAL A 169 4.34 20.75 1.16
C VAL A 169 5.19 22.02 1.20
N GLN A 170 5.58 22.51 0.03
CA GLN A 170 6.25 23.80 -0.12
C GLN A 170 5.24 24.95 -0.05
N GLN A 171 5.71 26.19 0.13
CA GLN A 171 4.83 27.34 0.37
C GLN A 171 3.92 27.67 -0.83
N ASP A 172 4.39 27.38 -2.03
CA ASP A 172 3.74 27.54 -3.34
C ASP A 172 2.73 26.42 -3.68
N GLU A 173 2.83 25.25 -3.05
CA GLU A 173 1.95 24.09 -3.32
C GLU A 173 0.72 24.04 -2.40
N LYS A 174 0.51 25.05 -1.55
CA LYS A 174 -0.52 25.03 -0.50
C LYS A 174 -1.94 24.91 -1.03
N GLU A 175 -2.28 25.60 -2.11
CA GLU A 175 -3.63 25.55 -2.68
C GLU A 175 -3.93 24.19 -3.30
N PHE A 176 -2.99 23.62 -4.05
CA PHE A 176 -3.12 22.26 -4.59
C PHE A 176 -3.24 21.23 -3.47
N ALA A 177 -2.40 21.33 -2.44
CA ALA A 177 -2.47 20.44 -1.28
C ALA A 177 -3.82 20.56 -0.57
N LYS A 178 -4.37 21.78 -0.42
CA LYS A 178 -5.70 22.00 0.14
C LYS A 178 -6.80 21.38 -0.72
N TRP A 179 -6.73 21.50 -2.04
CA TRP A 179 -7.68 20.86 -2.96
C TRP A 179 -7.65 19.32 -2.84
N ILE A 180 -6.46 18.71 -2.80
CA ILE A 180 -6.32 17.26 -2.57
C ILE A 180 -6.94 16.81 -1.24
N LEU A 181 -6.86 17.63 -0.17
CA LEU A 181 -7.57 17.32 1.08
C LEU A 181 -9.09 17.36 0.92
N GLN A 182 -9.61 18.34 0.20
CA GLN A 182 -11.05 18.41 -0.07
C GLN A 182 -11.51 17.18 -0.85
N VAL A 183 -10.72 16.72 -1.82
CA VAL A 183 -10.97 15.46 -2.54
C VAL A 183 -11.00 14.27 -1.57
N GLY A 184 -9.97 14.12 -0.73
CA GLY A 184 -9.88 13.01 0.23
C GLY A 184 -10.95 13.03 1.34
N ASN A 185 -11.53 14.20 1.64
CA ASN A 185 -12.62 14.36 2.61
C ASN A 185 -14.01 14.24 1.97
N GLY A 186 -14.11 14.17 0.64
CA GLY A 186 -15.40 14.23 -0.07
C GLY A 186 -16.06 15.61 -0.05
N GLU A 187 -15.27 16.69 0.06
CA GLU A 187 -15.71 18.09 0.13
C GLU A 187 -15.37 18.88 -1.16
N ALA A 188 -14.69 18.25 -2.12
CA ALA A 188 -14.36 18.88 -3.39
C ALA A 188 -15.62 19.21 -4.20
N LYS A 189 -15.52 20.21 -5.08
CA LYS A 189 -16.62 20.55 -5.99
C LYS A 189 -16.88 19.38 -6.92
N THR A 190 -18.15 19.08 -7.13
CA THR A 190 -18.61 18.01 -8.01
C THR A 190 -19.51 18.55 -9.12
N GLU A 191 -19.47 17.91 -10.29
CA GLU A 191 -20.33 18.28 -11.40
C GLU A 191 -21.80 17.98 -11.06
N THR A 192 -22.69 18.93 -11.35
CA THR A 192 -24.12 18.88 -10.99
C THR A 192 -24.99 18.12 -12.01
N SER A 193 -24.39 17.46 -13.01
CA SER A 193 -25.14 16.83 -14.09
C SER A 193 -25.73 15.48 -13.67
N PHE A 194 -27.04 15.49 -13.46
CA PHE A 194 -27.92 14.34 -13.37
C PHE A 194 -27.88 13.50 -14.66
N GLN A 195 -27.00 12.50 -14.71
CA GLN A 195 -27.27 11.25 -15.42
C GLN A 195 -27.05 10.12 -14.43
N LYS A 196 -28.18 9.58 -13.96
CA LYS A 196 -28.30 8.46 -13.02
C LYS A 196 -27.96 7.12 -13.70
N ASP A 197 -27.07 7.15 -14.70
CA ASP A 197 -26.65 5.99 -15.48
C ASP A 197 -25.31 5.44 -15.00
N CYS A 198 -24.59 6.18 -14.14
CA CYS A 198 -23.41 5.67 -13.44
C CYS A 198 -23.85 5.18 -12.06
N GLU A 199 -24.01 3.86 -11.92
CA GLU A 199 -23.79 3.27 -10.62
C GLU A 199 -22.36 3.62 -10.20
N GLU A 200 -22.20 4.34 -9.08
CA GLU A 200 -20.94 4.63 -8.37
C GLU A 200 -20.22 5.97 -8.65
N GLY A 201 -20.55 7.00 -7.85
CA GLY A 201 -19.63 8.10 -7.52
C GLY A 201 -20.07 9.50 -7.97
N GLU A 202 -19.56 10.53 -7.28
CA GLU A 202 -19.68 11.92 -7.71
C GLU A 202 -18.47 12.27 -8.59
N ASN A 203 -18.69 12.95 -9.72
CA ASN A 203 -17.62 13.41 -10.60
C ASN A 203 -16.98 14.67 -10.00
N ILE A 204 -15.69 14.61 -9.69
CA ILE A 204 -14.95 15.73 -9.11
C ILE A 204 -14.51 16.69 -10.22
N GLU A 205 -14.74 17.98 -10.01
CA GLU A 205 -14.25 19.05 -10.90
C GLU A 205 -12.72 19.20 -10.75
N ILE A 206 -12.00 19.07 -11.86
CA ILE A 206 -10.53 19.22 -11.93
C ILE A 206 -10.21 20.50 -12.70
N GLU A 207 -9.25 21.29 -12.22
CA GLU A 207 -8.80 22.50 -12.91
C GLU A 207 -8.20 22.17 -14.28
N GLU A 208 -8.53 22.96 -15.31
CA GLU A 208 -8.00 22.77 -16.67
C GLU A 208 -6.47 22.85 -16.73
N SER A 209 -5.85 23.59 -15.81
CA SER A 209 -4.39 23.70 -15.65
C SER A 209 -3.71 22.36 -15.32
N LEU A 210 -4.44 21.41 -14.74
CA LEU A 210 -3.98 20.07 -14.39
C LEU A 210 -4.27 19.04 -15.49
N MET A 211 -4.98 19.44 -16.55
CA MET A 211 -5.34 18.57 -17.66
C MET A 211 -4.38 18.73 -18.83
N LEU A 212 -4.12 17.64 -19.55
CA LEU A 212 -3.46 17.70 -20.85
C LEU A 212 -4.43 18.29 -21.90
N PRO A 213 -3.91 18.98 -22.93
CA PRO A 213 -4.73 19.53 -24.01
C PRO A 213 -5.63 18.46 -24.64
N ARG A 214 -6.90 18.81 -24.87
CA ARG A 214 -7.86 17.92 -25.53
C ARG A 214 -7.73 18.08 -27.05
N GLY A 215 -7.05 17.14 -27.70
CA GLY A 215 -6.97 17.07 -29.16
C GLY A 215 -5.76 16.27 -29.63
N GLY A 216 -5.94 15.42 -30.65
CA GLY A 216 -4.89 14.55 -31.17
C GLY A 216 -4.87 13.15 -30.54
N ASN A 217 -3.73 12.47 -30.62
CA ASN A 217 -3.54 11.14 -30.06
C ASN A 217 -3.21 11.23 -28.55
N PRO A 218 -4.04 10.67 -27.65
CA PRO A 218 -3.82 10.75 -26.21
C PRO A 218 -2.46 10.19 -25.75
N LEU A 219 -2.01 9.10 -26.36
CA LEU A 219 -0.75 8.44 -26.01
C LEU A 219 0.45 9.32 -26.38
N GLU A 220 0.38 10.03 -27.51
CA GLU A 220 1.41 10.99 -27.91
C GLU A 220 1.45 12.20 -26.98
N GLU A 221 0.30 12.72 -26.55
CA GLU A 221 0.25 13.85 -25.62
C GLU A 221 0.78 13.47 -24.23
N ILE A 222 0.46 12.27 -23.72
CA ILE A 222 1.04 11.74 -22.48
C ILE A 222 2.56 11.61 -22.60
N GLN A 223 3.05 11.10 -23.73
CA GLN A 223 4.49 10.98 -24.00
C GLN A 223 5.16 12.35 -24.03
N LYS A 224 4.65 13.29 -24.83
CA LYS A 224 5.23 14.64 -24.94
C LYS A 224 5.27 15.36 -23.61
N SER A 225 4.21 15.22 -22.81
CA SER A 225 4.13 15.87 -21.50
C SER A 225 5.10 15.26 -20.49
N THR A 226 5.17 13.92 -20.42
CA THR A 226 5.93 13.23 -19.36
C THR A 226 7.37 12.93 -19.78
N PHE A 227 7.57 12.44 -21.00
CA PHE A 227 8.86 12.02 -21.57
C PHE A 227 9.11 12.68 -22.95
N PRO A 228 9.29 14.02 -23.01
CA PRO A 228 9.39 14.78 -24.25
C PRO A 228 10.55 14.38 -25.19
N ASP A 229 11.59 13.75 -24.66
CA ASP A 229 12.82 13.38 -25.39
C ASP A 229 13.15 11.89 -25.18
N LEU A 230 12.12 11.05 -25.08
CA LEU A 230 12.28 9.61 -24.80
C LEU A 230 13.24 8.93 -25.79
N GLU A 231 13.15 9.26 -27.08
CA GLU A 231 13.93 8.62 -28.15
C GLU A 231 15.45 8.80 -27.98
N ASN A 232 15.90 9.95 -27.47
CA ASN A 232 17.32 10.24 -27.26
C ASN A 232 17.77 9.99 -25.82
N SER A 233 16.86 10.12 -24.85
CA SER A 233 17.17 10.12 -23.42
C SER A 233 16.83 8.80 -22.71
N PHE A 234 16.37 7.75 -23.40
CA PHE A 234 16.03 6.46 -22.76
C PHE A 234 17.23 5.74 -22.12
N HIS A 235 18.46 6.08 -22.51
CA HIS A 235 19.67 5.58 -21.84
C HIS A 235 20.06 6.38 -20.58
N ASP A 236 19.50 7.59 -20.41
CA ASP A 236 19.78 8.42 -19.24
C ASP A 236 18.92 7.98 -18.05
N ARG A 237 19.59 7.41 -17.04
CA ARG A 237 18.95 6.95 -15.81
C ARG A 237 18.35 8.11 -15.01
N GLU A 238 18.98 9.28 -14.99
CA GLU A 238 18.49 10.41 -14.22
C GLU A 238 17.27 11.05 -14.89
N TYR A 239 17.24 11.06 -16.22
CA TYR A 239 16.04 11.41 -17.00
C TYR A 239 14.85 10.51 -16.65
N LEU A 240 15.03 9.19 -16.63
CA LEU A 240 13.93 8.26 -16.38
C LEU A 240 13.46 8.25 -14.92
N ARG A 241 14.37 8.42 -13.95
CA ARG A 241 14.06 8.28 -12.51
C ARG A 241 13.08 9.30 -11.94
N VAL A 242 13.00 10.48 -12.54
CA VAL A 242 12.18 11.59 -12.02
C VAL A 242 10.78 11.65 -12.64
N ARG A 243 10.39 10.63 -13.40
CA ARG A 243 9.15 10.59 -14.19
C ARG A 243 8.40 9.29 -13.94
N ALA A 244 7.08 9.37 -13.85
CA ALA A 244 6.20 8.22 -13.72
C ALA A 244 4.83 8.54 -14.30
N ILE A 245 4.18 7.53 -14.86
CA ILE A 245 2.78 7.58 -15.29
C ILE A 245 2.03 6.59 -14.40
N LEU A 246 0.92 7.03 -13.83
CA LEU A 246 0.05 6.21 -13.00
C LEU A 246 -1.32 6.15 -13.65
N THR A 247 -1.86 4.93 -13.79
CA THR A 247 -3.21 4.72 -14.32
C THR A 247 -4.00 3.81 -13.37
N PRO A 248 -5.35 3.88 -13.37
CA PRO A 248 -6.16 3.05 -12.48
C PRO A 248 -6.18 1.56 -12.84
N ARG A 249 -5.86 1.19 -14.10
CA ARG A 249 -6.00 -0.17 -14.64
C ARG A 249 -4.72 -0.66 -15.29
N ASN A 250 -4.38 -1.91 -15.04
CA ASN A 250 -3.21 -2.55 -15.66
C ASN A 250 -3.30 -2.58 -17.19
N GLU A 251 -4.50 -2.79 -17.76
CA GLU A 251 -4.72 -2.74 -19.22
C GLU A 251 -4.24 -1.41 -19.83
N THR A 252 -4.52 -0.29 -19.16
CA THR A 252 -4.05 1.03 -19.60
C THR A 252 -2.56 1.23 -19.37
N VAL A 253 -1.99 0.62 -18.32
CA VAL A 253 -0.53 0.59 -18.12
C VAL A 253 0.14 -0.14 -19.28
N GLU A 254 -0.38 -1.30 -19.67
CA GLU A 254 0.11 -2.11 -20.78
C GLU A 254 0.03 -1.35 -22.10
N GLU A 255 -1.13 -0.76 -22.43
CA GLU A 255 -1.31 0.05 -23.64
C GLU A 255 -0.28 1.20 -23.76
N ILE A 256 -0.08 1.95 -22.68
CA ILE A 256 0.88 3.06 -22.66
C ILE A 256 2.32 2.53 -22.77
N ASN A 257 2.66 1.48 -22.02
CA ASN A 257 4.01 0.91 -22.05
C ASN A 257 4.35 0.36 -23.43
N ASP A 258 3.44 -0.38 -24.06
CA ASP A 258 3.63 -0.93 -25.41
C ASP A 258 3.84 0.19 -26.43
N PHE A 259 3.02 1.25 -26.37
CA PHE A 259 3.21 2.42 -27.21
C PHE A 259 4.59 3.05 -27.01
N PHE A 260 5.05 3.22 -25.77
CA PHE A 260 6.33 3.85 -25.47
C PHE A 260 7.52 2.99 -25.91
N LEU A 261 7.41 1.67 -25.75
CA LEU A 261 8.40 0.71 -26.23
C LEU A 261 8.58 0.80 -27.76
N THR A 262 7.51 1.11 -28.51
CA THR A 262 7.63 1.31 -29.98
C THR A 262 8.45 2.53 -30.38
N LYS A 263 8.66 3.48 -29.46
CA LYS A 263 9.45 4.70 -29.70
C LYS A 263 10.93 4.54 -29.36
N ILE A 264 11.29 3.48 -28.65
CA ILE A 264 12.67 3.24 -28.23
C ILE A 264 13.40 2.48 -29.34
N SER A 265 14.53 3.03 -29.80
CA SER A 265 15.39 2.34 -30.76
C SER A 265 16.16 1.20 -30.08
N GLY A 266 15.89 -0.04 -30.48
CA GLY A 266 16.59 -1.21 -29.93
C GLY A 266 16.08 -2.53 -30.51
N GLU A 267 16.79 -3.61 -30.19
CA GLU A 267 16.33 -4.97 -30.49
C GLU A 267 15.22 -5.36 -29.51
N MET A 268 14.04 -5.72 -30.04
CA MET A 268 12.95 -6.25 -29.25
C MET A 268 13.28 -7.67 -28.79
N LYS A 269 13.08 -7.92 -27.50
CA LYS A 269 13.28 -9.24 -26.88
C LYS A 269 12.02 -9.66 -26.16
N GLU A 270 11.48 -10.79 -26.55
CA GLU A 270 10.32 -11.41 -25.92
C GLU A 270 10.78 -12.50 -24.96
N TYR A 271 10.23 -12.49 -23.75
CA TYR A 271 10.47 -13.50 -22.72
C TYR A 271 9.14 -14.19 -22.41
N LEU A 272 9.01 -15.45 -22.81
CA LEU A 272 7.79 -16.23 -22.60
C LEU A 272 7.75 -16.83 -21.19
N SER A 273 6.58 -16.85 -20.56
CA SER A 273 6.36 -17.58 -19.31
C SER A 273 6.33 -19.10 -19.55
N ALA A 274 6.66 -19.86 -18.51
CA ALA A 274 6.50 -21.30 -18.48
C ALA A 274 5.66 -21.64 -17.25
N ASP A 275 4.37 -21.88 -17.46
CA ASP A 275 3.39 -22.05 -16.40
C ASP A 275 3.14 -23.53 -16.13
N THR A 276 3.07 -23.90 -14.86
CA THR A 276 2.75 -25.27 -14.40
C THR A 276 1.60 -25.23 -13.42
N ILE A 277 0.73 -26.23 -13.48
CA ILE A 277 -0.38 -26.38 -12.54
C ILE A 277 0.19 -26.69 -11.15
N ASP A 278 -0.22 -25.93 -10.15
CA ASP A 278 0.09 -26.23 -8.75
C ASP A 278 -0.89 -27.31 -8.24
N HIS A 279 -0.36 -28.37 -7.64
CA HIS A 279 -1.15 -29.50 -7.11
C HIS A 279 -1.39 -29.38 -5.59
N SER A 280 -1.05 -28.24 -4.96
CA SER A 280 -1.17 -28.07 -3.51
C SER A 280 -2.59 -28.09 -2.96
N ASP A 281 -3.63 -28.03 -3.80
CA ASP A 281 -5.05 -27.99 -3.40
C ASP A 281 -5.80 -29.33 -3.61
N SER A 282 -5.13 -30.42 -3.98
CA SER A 282 -5.80 -31.70 -4.28
C SER A 282 -6.01 -32.65 -3.08
N ASP A 283 -5.90 -32.17 -1.84
CA ASP A 283 -6.16 -32.98 -0.62
C ASP A 283 -7.50 -32.59 0.05
N LEU A 284 -8.56 -32.43 -0.77
CA LEU A 284 -9.95 -32.36 -0.33
C LEU A 284 -10.78 -33.40 -1.09
N ASP A 285 -10.50 -34.68 -0.86
CA ASP A 285 -11.40 -35.82 -1.12
C ASP A 285 -11.41 -36.79 0.07
#